data_AF-A0A8K1NES6-F1
#
_entry.id   AF-A0A8K1NES6-F1
#
_cell.length_a   1.000
_cell.length_b   1.000
_cell.length_c   1.000
_cell.angle_alpha   90.00
_cell.angle_beta   90.00
_cell.angle_gamma   90.00
#
_symmetry.space_group_name_H-M   'P 1'
#
loop_
_entity.id
_entity.type
_entity.pdbx_description
1 polymer ?
#
loop_
_entity_poly.entity_id
_entity_poly.type
_entity_poly.pdbx_seq_one_letter_code
_entity_poly.pdbx_strand_id
1 'polypeptide(L)'
;MNPLILLTLLLGLGLGTTITLSSSHWLLAWMGLELNTLAMIPLMAQHHHPRAVEAATKYFLTQAAAAATILFASTYNAWLTGQWDIYHMSSPLPTTLITLALAFKIGLAPLHTWLPEVLQGLDYTTGLILSTWQKLAPFALLLQIQPANSNIMIFLGLSSTLIGGWGGLNQTQLRKMLAYSSIAHLGWMILVLQFSPSLSLLTLLTYFFMTASVFLTFKLNKALNINTLSTSWAKTPTLTTLTPPILLSL
;
A
#
# COMPACT_ATOMS: atom_id res chain seq x y z
N MET A 1 -14.33 18.63 -6.35
CA MET A 1 -13.29 19.52 -5.79
C MET A 1 -12.83 20.49 -6.87
N ASN A 2 -12.38 21.69 -6.49
CA ASN A 2 -11.76 22.63 -7.43
C ASN A 2 -10.53 21.94 -8.09
N PRO A 3 -10.38 22.01 -9.43
CA PRO A 3 -9.24 21.40 -10.12
C PRO A 3 -7.88 21.85 -9.57
N LEU A 4 -7.76 23.09 -9.08
CA LEU A 4 -6.53 23.57 -8.44
C LEU A 4 -6.20 22.82 -7.15
N ILE A 5 -7.21 22.55 -6.31
CA ILE A 5 -7.02 21.79 -5.06
C ILE A 5 -6.68 20.33 -5.37
N LEU A 6 -7.31 19.75 -6.40
CA LEU A 6 -6.98 18.40 -6.83
C LEU A 6 -5.51 18.32 -7.30
N LEU A 7 -5.08 19.29 -8.10
CA LEU A 7 -3.70 19.37 -8.59
C LEU A 7 -2.70 19.51 -7.44
N THR A 8 -2.96 20.39 -6.45
CA THR A 8 -2.06 20.56 -5.32
C THR A 8 -1.94 19.30 -4.46
N LEU A 9 -3.04 18.56 -4.28
CA LEU A 9 -3.00 17.27 -3.55
C LEU A 9 -2.23 16.19 -4.32
N LEU A 10 -2.43 16.08 -5.63
CA LEU A 10 -1.68 15.13 -6.46
C LEU A 10 -0.18 15.48 -6.51
N LEU A 11 0.16 16.77 -6.60
CA LEU A 11 1.54 17.22 -6.47
C LEU A 11 2.10 16.92 -5.08
N GLY A 12 1.31 17.10 -4.01
CA GLY A 12 1.69 16.73 -2.65
C GLY A 12 2.05 15.24 -2.51
N LEU A 13 1.27 14.35 -3.14
CA LEU A 13 1.58 12.91 -3.22
C LEU A 13 2.87 12.61 -4.00
N GLY A 14 3.12 13.33 -5.09
CA GLY A 14 4.36 13.22 -5.85
C GLY A 14 5.57 13.73 -5.06
N LEU A 15 5.42 14.85 -4.36
CA LEU A 15 6.47 15.44 -3.54
C LEU A 15 6.80 14.57 -2.34
N GLY A 16 5.80 14.05 -1.61
CA GLY A 16 6.05 13.18 -0.47
C GLY A 16 6.83 11.92 -0.88
N THR A 17 6.40 11.24 -1.94
CA THR A 17 7.12 10.06 -2.48
C THR A 17 8.54 10.40 -2.97
N THR A 18 8.74 11.48 -3.73
CA THR A 18 10.08 11.87 -4.20
C THR A 18 11.03 12.24 -3.06
N ILE A 19 10.54 12.92 -2.01
CA ILE A 19 11.32 13.23 -0.81
C ILE A 19 11.78 11.92 -0.15
N THR A 20 10.88 10.95 0.05
CA THR A 20 11.26 9.66 0.66
C THR A 20 12.26 8.86 -0.17
N LEU A 21 12.17 8.91 -1.50
CA LEU A 21 13.05 8.15 -2.39
C LEU A 21 14.47 8.74 -2.44
N SER A 22 14.58 10.06 -2.35
CA SER A 22 15.85 10.79 -2.43
C SER A 22 16.52 11.02 -1.07
N SER A 23 15.79 10.86 0.03
CA SER A 23 16.32 11.10 1.38
C SER A 23 17.33 10.04 1.79
N SER A 24 18.46 10.47 2.36
CA SER A 24 19.38 9.63 3.15
C SER A 24 19.11 9.69 4.66
N HIS A 25 18.39 10.72 5.11
CA HIS A 25 18.14 11.01 6.52
C HIS A 25 16.73 10.59 6.96
N TRP A 26 16.62 9.88 8.08
CA TRP A 26 15.35 9.35 8.61
C TRP A 26 14.25 10.39 8.80
N LEU A 27 14.58 11.56 9.35
CA LEU A 27 13.59 12.64 9.53
C LEU A 27 12.98 13.11 8.20
N LEU A 28 13.78 13.20 7.13
CA LEU A 28 13.30 13.58 5.81
C LEU A 28 12.42 12.49 5.20
N ALA A 29 12.82 11.22 5.34
CA ALA A 29 11.99 10.09 4.95
C ALA A 29 10.64 10.09 5.68
N TRP A 30 10.64 10.35 6.99
CA TRP A 30 9.43 10.46 7.78
C TRP A 30 8.54 11.61 7.32
N MET A 31 9.11 12.80 7.06
CA MET A 31 8.37 13.95 6.53
C MET A 31 7.72 13.63 5.19
N GLY A 32 8.42 12.96 4.27
CA GLY A 32 7.85 12.54 3.00
C GLY A 32 6.68 11.56 3.16
N LEU A 33 6.77 10.62 4.11
CA LEU A 33 5.67 9.72 4.44
C LEU A 33 4.45 10.47 5.01
N GLU A 34 4.65 11.48 5.85
CA GLU A 34 3.54 12.29 6.40
C GLU A 34 2.92 13.23 5.36
N LEU A 35 3.71 13.77 4.44
CA LEU A 35 3.17 14.53 3.31
C LEU A 35 2.25 13.64 2.46
N ASN A 36 2.61 12.37 2.25
CA ASN A 36 1.77 11.42 1.53
C ASN A 36 0.46 11.10 2.26
N THR A 37 0.47 10.95 3.59
CA THR A 37 -0.74 10.66 4.38
C THR A 37 -1.68 11.85 4.34
N LEU A 38 -1.17 13.05 4.60
CA LEU A 38 -1.96 14.30 4.62
C LEU A 38 -2.54 14.65 3.26
N ALA A 39 -1.79 14.43 2.17
CA ALA A 39 -2.30 14.68 0.81
C ALA A 39 -3.37 13.65 0.37
N MET A 40 -3.31 12.42 0.91
CA MET A 40 -4.26 11.36 0.54
C MET A 40 -5.63 11.50 1.21
N ILE A 41 -5.69 11.98 2.46
CA ILE A 41 -6.94 12.03 3.25
C ILE A 41 -8.06 12.84 2.55
N PRO A 42 -7.81 14.05 2.00
CA PRO A 42 -8.86 14.78 1.29
C PRO A 42 -9.32 14.10 0.01
N LEU A 43 -8.45 13.33 -0.66
CA LEU A 43 -8.82 12.53 -1.83
C LEU A 43 -9.76 11.38 -1.43
N MET A 44 -9.52 10.76 -0.26
CA MET A 44 -10.39 9.71 0.28
C MET A 44 -11.78 10.21 0.68
N ALA A 45 -11.84 11.38 1.32
CA ALA A 45 -13.08 12.00 1.81
C ALA A 45 -13.77 12.91 0.77
N GLN A 46 -13.42 12.77 -0.51
CA GLN A 46 -13.95 13.63 -1.59
C GLN A 46 -15.47 13.52 -1.71
N HIS A 47 -16.02 12.32 -1.52
CA HIS A 47 -17.45 12.11 -1.41
C HIS A 47 -17.85 12.19 0.05
N HIS A 48 -18.74 13.11 0.39
CA HIS A 48 -19.24 13.34 1.75
C HIS A 48 -20.22 12.24 2.23
N HIS A 49 -19.89 10.98 1.98
CA HIS A 49 -20.65 9.81 2.39
C HIS A 49 -20.02 9.20 3.66
N PRO A 50 -20.82 8.70 4.63
CA PRO A 50 -20.29 8.18 5.90
C PRO A 50 -19.20 7.11 5.72
N ARG A 51 -19.35 6.21 4.73
CA ARG A 51 -18.33 5.20 4.41
C ARG A 51 -16.97 5.77 3.97
N ALA A 52 -16.98 6.86 3.21
CA ALA A 52 -15.74 7.50 2.77
C ALA A 52 -15.04 8.19 3.94
N VAL A 53 -15.83 8.80 4.84
CA VAL A 53 -15.32 9.38 6.10
C VAL A 53 -14.74 8.29 7.00
N GLU A 54 -15.44 7.16 7.18
CA GLU A 54 -14.94 6.02 7.97
C GLU A 54 -13.66 5.42 7.39
N ALA A 55 -13.57 5.30 6.06
CA ALA A 55 -12.34 4.85 5.40
C ALA A 55 -11.18 5.84 5.63
N ALA A 56 -11.44 7.14 5.50
CA ALA A 56 -10.44 8.17 5.73
C ALA A 56 -9.95 8.21 7.20
N THR A 57 -10.85 8.03 8.18
CA THR A 57 -10.46 8.00 9.60
C THR A 57 -9.66 6.74 9.95
N LYS A 58 -10.06 5.56 9.45
CA LYS A 58 -9.30 4.32 9.61
C LYS A 58 -7.90 4.43 8.99
N TYR A 59 -7.81 4.99 7.77
CA TYR A 59 -6.53 5.24 7.12
C TYR A 59 -5.66 6.22 7.92
N PHE A 60 -6.22 7.34 8.37
CA PHE A 60 -5.47 8.33 9.15
C PHE A 60 -4.90 7.72 10.44
N LEU A 61 -5.73 7.06 11.24
CA LEU A 61 -5.30 6.49 12.53
C LEU A 61 -4.20 5.45 12.37
N THR A 62 -4.35 4.56 11.39
CA THR A 62 -3.36 3.50 11.12
C THR A 62 -2.05 4.07 10.61
N GLN A 63 -2.10 5.03 9.69
CA GLN A 63 -0.92 5.63 9.11
C GLN A 63 -0.18 6.57 10.06
N ALA A 64 -0.90 7.28 10.91
CA ALA A 64 -0.34 8.14 11.96
C ALA A 64 0.33 7.29 13.04
N ALA A 65 -0.29 6.18 13.47
CA ALA A 65 0.33 5.24 14.40
C ALA A 65 1.63 4.66 13.82
N ALA A 66 1.60 4.22 12.56
CA ALA A 66 2.80 3.72 11.88
C ALA A 66 3.89 4.81 11.76
N ALA A 67 3.52 6.04 11.40
CA ALA A 67 4.48 7.13 11.30
C ALA A 67 5.09 7.52 12.66
N ALA A 68 4.29 7.54 13.74
CA ALA A 68 4.79 7.74 15.09
C ALA A 68 5.79 6.65 15.50
N THR A 69 5.53 5.39 15.15
CA THR A 69 6.48 4.29 15.41
C THR A 69 7.77 4.41 14.61
N ILE A 70 7.72 4.90 13.35
CA ILE A 70 8.93 5.18 12.56
C ILE A 70 9.76 6.28 13.22
N LEU A 71 9.11 7.38 13.63
CA LEU A 71 9.79 8.48 14.28
C LEU A 71 10.45 8.02 15.58
N PHE A 72 9.71 7.29 16.43
CA PHE A 72 10.23 6.73 17.68
C PHE A 72 11.43 5.80 17.46
N ALA A 73 11.35 4.91 16.47
CA ALA A 73 12.44 3.98 16.21
C ALA A 73 13.67 4.69 15.61
N SER A 74 13.47 5.72 14.78
CA SER A 74 14.57 6.52 14.23
C SER A 74 15.26 7.38 15.30
N THR A 75 14.50 8.00 16.22
CA THR A 75 15.07 8.76 17.34
C THR A 75 15.80 7.85 18.31
N TYR A 76 15.27 6.65 18.57
CA TYR A 76 15.95 5.67 19.40
C TYR A 76 17.27 5.18 18.75
N ASN A 77 17.30 4.97 17.43
CA ASN A 77 18.56 4.66 16.74
C ASN A 77 19.56 5.82 16.80
N ALA A 78 19.11 7.05 16.60
CA ALA A 78 19.96 8.24 16.69
C ALA A 78 20.48 8.46 18.11
N TRP A 79 19.70 8.12 19.14
CA TRP A 79 20.15 8.16 20.53
C TRP A 79 21.25 7.13 20.81
N LEU A 80 21.16 5.94 20.22
CA LEU A 80 22.16 4.88 20.39
C LEU A 80 23.45 5.11 19.59
N THR A 81 23.33 5.59 18.36
CA THR A 81 24.46 5.64 17.38
C THR A 81 24.95 7.04 17.07
N GLY A 82 24.19 8.08 17.43
CA GLY A 82 24.45 9.47 17.04
C GLY A 82 24.16 9.79 15.58
N GLN A 83 23.63 8.84 14.81
CA GLN A 83 23.43 8.97 13.35
C GLN A 83 21.96 8.88 12.96
N TRP A 84 21.61 9.58 11.88
CA TRP A 84 20.26 9.60 11.29
C TRP A 84 20.17 8.97 9.91
N ASP A 85 21.25 8.32 9.47
CA ASP A 85 21.31 7.72 8.13
C ASP A 85 20.45 6.46 8.04
N ILE A 86 19.74 6.32 6.91
CA ILE A 86 18.85 5.19 6.66
C ILE A 86 19.62 3.87 6.52
N TYR A 87 20.80 3.91 5.91
CA TYR A 87 21.65 2.73 5.69
C TYR A 87 22.32 2.21 6.98
N HIS A 88 22.44 3.04 8.01
CA HIS A 88 23.15 2.72 9.25
C HIS A 88 22.19 2.35 10.38
N MET A 89 21.44 1.26 10.15
CA MET A 89 20.49 0.69 11.12
C MET A 89 21.04 -0.63 11.69
N SER A 90 21.96 -0.54 12.65
CA SER A 90 22.68 -1.72 13.19
C SER A 90 21.97 -2.40 14.36
N SER A 91 21.18 -1.67 15.13
CA SER A 91 20.58 -2.17 16.35
C SER A 91 19.28 -2.96 16.08
N PRO A 92 19.06 -4.12 16.75
CA PRO A 92 17.95 -5.01 16.44
C PRO A 92 16.59 -4.39 16.82
N LEU A 93 16.52 -3.58 17.88
CA LEU A 93 15.24 -3.04 18.34
C LEU A 93 14.67 -1.94 17.40
N PRO A 94 15.43 -0.89 17.00
CA PRO A 94 15.00 0.04 15.96
C PRO A 94 14.63 -0.62 14.63
N THR A 95 15.45 -1.57 14.16
CA THR A 95 15.21 -2.24 12.88
C THR A 95 13.91 -3.04 12.89
N THR A 96 13.62 -3.75 13.99
CA THR A 96 12.35 -4.49 14.14
C THR A 96 11.14 -3.55 14.25
N LEU A 97 11.25 -2.45 14.99
CA LEU A 97 10.16 -1.47 15.06
C LEU A 97 9.87 -0.81 13.71
N ILE A 98 10.91 -0.43 12.96
CA ILE A 98 10.74 0.20 11.65
C ILE A 98 10.18 -0.78 10.63
N THR A 99 10.66 -2.02 10.61
CA THR A 99 10.12 -3.04 9.70
C THR A 99 8.64 -3.31 9.99
N LEU A 100 8.24 -3.41 11.26
CA LEU A 100 6.83 -3.53 11.64
C LEU A 100 6.00 -2.29 11.30
N ALA A 101 6.57 -1.09 11.45
CA ALA A 101 5.89 0.15 11.12
C ALA A 101 5.67 0.30 9.60
N LEU A 102 6.68 -0.03 8.79
CA LEU A 102 6.58 -0.06 7.32
C LEU A 102 5.61 -1.16 6.87
N ALA A 103 5.65 -2.34 7.51
CA ALA A 103 4.68 -3.40 7.31
C ALA A 103 3.24 -2.91 7.58
N PHE A 104 3.04 -2.11 8.62
CA PHE A 104 1.74 -1.52 8.93
C PHE A 104 1.30 -0.53 7.84
N LYS A 105 2.20 0.36 7.38
CA LYS A 105 1.91 1.33 6.30
C LYS A 105 1.52 0.64 4.99
N ILE A 106 2.20 -0.45 4.65
CA ILE A 106 1.95 -1.23 3.43
C ILE A 106 0.73 -2.15 3.61
N GLY A 107 0.36 -2.52 4.84
CA GLY A 107 -0.81 -3.36 5.13
C GLY A 107 -0.50 -4.86 5.04
N LEU A 108 0.67 -5.28 5.51
CA LEU A 108 1.03 -6.70 5.64
C LEU A 108 0.33 -7.34 6.83
N ALA A 109 0.10 -8.65 6.75
CA ALA A 109 -0.33 -9.42 7.90
C ALA A 109 0.77 -9.43 8.99
N PRO A 110 0.39 -9.40 10.28
CA PRO A 110 -0.97 -9.37 10.83
C PRO A 110 -1.66 -7.99 10.80
N LEU A 111 -0.94 -6.91 10.49
CA LEU A 111 -1.38 -5.51 10.51
C LEU A 111 -2.18 -5.06 9.26
N HIS A 112 -2.86 -6.00 8.61
CA HIS A 112 -3.50 -5.83 7.29
C HIS A 112 -4.98 -5.42 7.36
N THR A 113 -5.61 -5.53 8.53
CA THR A 113 -7.07 -5.47 8.70
C THR A 113 -7.69 -4.15 8.22
N TRP A 114 -6.92 -3.06 8.25
CA TRP A 114 -7.37 -1.76 7.78
C TRP A 114 -7.57 -1.71 6.26
N LEU A 115 -6.77 -2.46 5.50
CA LEU A 115 -6.67 -2.29 4.04
C LEU A 115 -7.97 -2.71 3.31
N PRO A 116 -8.59 -3.88 3.60
CA PRO A 116 -9.87 -4.25 2.98
C PRO A 116 -11.03 -3.32 3.33
N GLU A 117 -11.06 -2.78 4.54
CA GLU A 117 -12.13 -1.87 4.97
C GLU A 117 -11.99 -0.50 4.32
N VAL A 118 -10.77 0.05 4.29
CA VAL A 118 -10.49 1.33 3.64
C VAL A 118 -10.78 1.23 2.14
N LEU A 119 -10.27 0.21 1.43
CA LEU A 119 -10.52 0.06 -0.01
C LEU A 119 -12.01 -0.06 -0.35
N GLN A 120 -12.83 -0.68 0.52
CA GLN A 120 -14.26 -0.79 0.27
C GLN A 120 -15.00 0.55 0.36
N GLY A 121 -14.50 1.49 1.17
CA GLY A 121 -15.08 2.82 1.33
C GLY A 121 -14.66 3.83 0.26
N LEU A 122 -13.70 3.48 -0.60
CA LEU A 122 -13.11 4.36 -1.61
C LEU A 122 -13.63 4.07 -3.03
N ASP A 123 -13.55 5.05 -3.91
CA ASP A 123 -13.76 4.86 -5.34
C ASP A 123 -12.59 4.15 -6.00
N TYR A 124 -12.79 3.63 -7.21
CA TYR A 124 -11.75 2.90 -7.93
C TYR A 124 -10.51 3.75 -8.24
N THR A 125 -10.64 5.05 -8.48
CA THR A 125 -9.48 5.93 -8.73
C THR A 125 -8.62 6.12 -7.50
N THR A 126 -9.24 6.40 -6.35
CA THR A 126 -8.53 6.60 -5.09
C THR A 126 -8.03 5.27 -4.53
N GLY A 127 -8.78 4.18 -4.71
CA GLY A 127 -8.34 2.82 -4.42
C GLY A 127 -7.15 2.36 -5.27
N LEU A 128 -7.08 2.77 -6.54
CA LEU A 128 -5.90 2.53 -7.39
C LEU A 128 -4.68 3.25 -6.84
N ILE A 129 -4.79 4.54 -6.49
CA ILE A 129 -3.70 5.32 -5.88
C ILE A 129 -3.23 4.67 -4.55
N LEU A 130 -4.18 4.21 -3.73
CA LEU A 130 -3.86 3.54 -2.46
C LEU A 130 -3.16 2.18 -2.64
N SER A 131 -3.57 1.40 -3.64
CA SER A 131 -3.03 0.05 -3.89
C SER A 131 -1.71 0.06 -4.66
N THR A 132 -1.37 1.17 -5.33
CA THR A 132 -0.13 1.32 -6.12
C THR A 132 0.78 2.39 -5.53
N TRP A 133 0.46 3.67 -5.74
CA TRP A 133 1.31 4.81 -5.39
C TRP A 133 1.70 4.87 -3.92
N GLN A 134 0.75 4.63 -3.01
CA GLN A 134 1.01 4.65 -1.57
C GLN A 134 1.92 3.50 -1.08
N LYS A 135 2.16 2.47 -1.91
CA LYS A 135 3.09 1.38 -1.59
C LYS A 135 4.54 1.71 -1.93
N LEU A 136 4.78 2.62 -2.87
CA LEU A 136 6.13 2.95 -3.38
C LEU A 136 7.08 3.42 -2.28
N ALA A 137 6.71 4.48 -1.56
CA ALA A 137 7.59 5.10 -0.57
C ALA A 137 7.95 4.16 0.59
N PRO A 138 6.98 3.49 1.27
CA PRO A 138 7.31 2.53 2.31
C PRO A 138 8.11 1.32 1.81
N PHE A 139 7.83 0.83 0.59
CA PHE A 139 8.55 -0.29 0.01
C PHE A 139 10.01 0.07 -0.32
N ALA A 140 10.25 1.29 -0.81
CA ALA A 140 11.60 1.79 -1.04
C ALA A 140 12.42 1.88 0.25
N LEU A 141 11.81 2.30 1.36
CA LEU A 141 12.49 2.29 2.66
C LEU A 141 12.83 0.87 3.12
N LEU A 142 11.95 -0.12 2.91
CA LEU A 142 12.29 -1.54 3.17
C LEU A 142 13.48 -2.02 2.33
N LEU A 143 13.56 -1.59 1.07
CA LEU A 143 14.69 -1.90 0.18
C LEU A 143 16.00 -1.24 0.62
N GLN A 144 15.96 -0.03 1.21
CA GLN A 144 17.14 0.70 1.66
C GLN A 144 17.70 0.14 2.97
N ILE A 145 16.84 -0.28 3.90
CA ILE A 145 17.26 -0.80 5.21
C ILE A 145 17.84 -2.21 5.11
N GLN A 146 17.29 -3.05 4.20
CA GLN A 146 17.60 -4.48 4.07
C GLN A 146 17.77 -5.16 5.43
N PRO A 147 16.67 -5.35 6.19
CA PRO A 147 16.76 -5.79 7.58
C PRO A 147 17.51 -7.12 7.69
N ALA A 148 18.56 -7.14 8.52
CA ALA A 148 19.39 -8.33 8.72
C ALA A 148 18.62 -9.52 9.34
N ASN A 149 17.49 -9.25 10.02
CA ASN A 149 16.69 -10.31 10.62
C ASN A 149 15.74 -10.96 9.60
N SER A 150 16.19 -12.09 9.07
CA SER A 150 15.44 -12.93 8.14
C SER A 150 14.08 -13.37 8.66
N ASN A 151 13.97 -13.65 9.96
CA ASN A 151 12.84 -14.37 10.51
C ASN A 151 11.55 -13.53 10.49
N ILE A 152 11.68 -12.22 10.74
CA ILE A 152 10.52 -11.31 10.75
C ILE A 152 10.00 -11.10 9.32
N MET A 153 10.90 -10.91 8.35
CA MET A 153 10.50 -10.75 6.95
C MET A 153 9.82 -12.00 6.41
N ILE A 154 10.38 -13.18 6.73
CA ILE A 154 9.77 -14.47 6.36
C ILE A 154 8.40 -14.63 7.02
N PHE A 155 8.28 -14.31 8.31
CA PHE A 155 7.01 -14.39 9.04
C PHE A 155 5.94 -13.45 8.45
N LEU A 156 6.28 -12.19 8.20
CA LEU A 156 5.37 -11.21 7.57
C LEU A 156 4.95 -11.66 6.15
N GLY A 157 5.90 -12.18 5.37
CA GLY A 157 5.64 -12.68 4.01
C GLY A 157 4.75 -13.91 3.95
N LEU A 158 5.01 -14.93 4.79
CA LEU A 158 4.19 -16.13 4.85
C LEU A 158 2.80 -15.85 5.42
N SER A 159 2.70 -15.05 6.48
CA SER A 159 1.40 -14.71 7.06
C SER A 159 0.55 -13.89 6.09
N SER A 160 1.14 -12.98 5.31
CA SER A 160 0.40 -12.16 4.35
C SER A 160 -0.06 -12.93 3.12
N THR A 161 0.75 -13.87 2.61
CA THR A 161 0.32 -14.76 1.52
C THR A 161 -0.83 -15.66 1.96
N LEU A 162 -0.76 -16.26 3.16
CA LEU A 162 -1.82 -17.11 3.70
C LEU A 162 -3.12 -16.33 3.96
N ILE A 163 -3.03 -15.19 4.65
CA ILE A 163 -4.22 -14.40 4.99
C ILE A 163 -4.80 -13.72 3.76
N GLY A 164 -3.97 -13.27 2.81
CA GLY A 164 -4.42 -12.77 1.52
C GLY A 164 -5.22 -13.83 0.74
N GLY A 165 -4.69 -15.06 0.68
CA GLY A 165 -5.38 -16.18 0.03
C GLY A 165 -6.71 -16.52 0.68
N TRP A 166 -6.73 -16.81 1.98
CA TRP A 166 -7.97 -17.19 2.69
C TRP A 166 -8.98 -16.05 2.79
N GLY A 167 -8.51 -14.83 3.04
CA GLY A 167 -9.35 -13.66 3.16
C GLY A 167 -10.07 -13.29 1.86
N GLY A 168 -9.41 -13.53 0.72
CA GLY A 168 -9.97 -13.26 -0.61
C GLY A 168 -11.09 -14.22 -1.02
N LEU A 169 -11.02 -15.49 -0.63
CA LEU A 169 -11.99 -16.53 -1.04
C LEU A 169 -13.43 -16.23 -0.62
N ASN A 170 -13.62 -15.57 0.52
CA ASN A 170 -14.95 -15.31 1.10
C ASN A 170 -15.49 -13.90 0.79
N GLN A 171 -14.95 -13.20 -0.21
CA GLN A 171 -15.40 -11.84 -0.56
C GLN A 171 -16.26 -11.82 -1.82
N THR A 172 -17.43 -11.18 -1.74
CA THR A 172 -18.29 -10.91 -2.90
C THR A 172 -18.06 -9.52 -3.49
N GLN A 173 -17.40 -8.64 -2.73
CA GLN A 173 -17.11 -7.26 -3.08
C GLN A 173 -15.77 -7.19 -3.82
N LEU A 174 -15.76 -6.59 -5.02
CA LEU A 174 -14.57 -6.55 -5.87
C LEU A 174 -13.42 -5.78 -5.21
N ARG A 175 -13.71 -4.66 -4.55
CA ARG A 175 -12.68 -3.85 -3.85
C ARG A 175 -12.02 -4.60 -2.69
N LYS A 176 -12.76 -5.44 -1.96
CA LYS A 176 -12.19 -6.30 -0.91
C LYS A 176 -11.38 -7.46 -1.49
N MET A 177 -11.80 -8.06 -2.60
CA MET A 177 -10.98 -9.07 -3.29
C MET A 177 -9.63 -8.47 -3.73
N LEU A 178 -9.65 -7.26 -4.31
CA LEU A 178 -8.43 -6.54 -4.70
C LEU A 178 -7.55 -6.20 -3.49
N ALA A 179 -8.15 -5.82 -2.37
CA ALA A 179 -7.42 -5.63 -1.11
C ALA A 179 -6.64 -6.88 -0.71
N TYR A 180 -7.28 -8.05 -0.66
CA TYR A 180 -6.63 -9.30 -0.29
C TYR A 180 -5.58 -9.75 -1.31
N SER A 181 -5.82 -9.53 -2.61
CA SER A 181 -4.79 -9.76 -3.64
C SER A 181 -3.54 -8.92 -3.39
N SER A 182 -3.70 -7.64 -3.00
CA SER A 182 -2.56 -6.78 -2.67
C SER A 182 -1.79 -7.29 -1.46
N ILE A 183 -2.48 -7.77 -0.42
CA ILE A 183 -1.85 -8.35 0.76
C ILE A 183 -1.02 -9.59 0.38
N ALA A 184 -1.56 -10.47 -0.47
CA ALA A 184 -0.85 -11.66 -0.93
C ALA A 184 0.39 -11.33 -1.77
N HIS A 185 0.26 -10.44 -2.76
CA HIS A 185 1.38 -10.03 -3.62
C HIS A 185 2.49 -9.34 -2.83
N LEU A 186 2.13 -8.44 -1.90
CA LEU A 186 3.11 -7.80 -1.03
C LEU A 186 3.83 -8.83 -0.16
N GLY A 187 3.15 -9.89 0.27
CA GLY A 187 3.77 -11.02 0.96
C GLY A 187 4.87 -11.69 0.15
N TRP A 188 4.60 -12.00 -1.12
CA TRP A 188 5.60 -12.54 -2.04
C TRP A 188 6.78 -11.59 -2.23
N MET A 189 6.51 -10.29 -2.40
CA MET A 189 7.57 -9.29 -2.56
C MET A 189 8.50 -9.25 -1.35
N ILE A 190 7.96 -9.33 -0.15
CA ILE A 190 8.72 -9.28 1.11
C ILE A 190 9.50 -10.56 1.40
N LEU A 191 8.97 -11.73 1.02
CA LEU A 191 9.74 -12.98 1.05
C LEU A 191 10.98 -12.87 0.17
N VAL A 192 10.81 -12.39 -1.07
CA VAL A 192 11.89 -12.31 -2.05
C VAL A 192 12.87 -11.17 -1.76
N LEU A 193 12.42 -10.09 -1.10
CA LEU A 193 13.24 -8.92 -0.78
C LEU A 193 14.54 -9.28 -0.06
N GLN A 194 14.50 -10.27 0.83
CA GLN A 194 15.68 -10.72 1.59
C GLN A 194 16.71 -11.44 0.72
N PHE A 195 16.27 -12.14 -0.31
CA PHE A 195 17.16 -12.93 -1.17
C PHE A 195 17.65 -12.12 -2.37
N SER A 196 16.77 -11.33 -2.98
CA SER A 196 17.05 -10.62 -4.22
C SER A 196 16.16 -9.36 -4.32
N PRO A 197 16.69 -8.18 -3.97
CA PRO A 197 15.93 -6.93 -4.04
C PRO A 197 15.54 -6.53 -5.48
N SER A 198 16.30 -6.99 -6.48
CA SER A 198 15.97 -6.76 -7.90
C SER A 198 14.69 -7.49 -8.32
N LEU A 199 14.51 -8.75 -7.89
CA LEU A 199 13.29 -9.50 -8.17
C LEU A 199 12.10 -8.94 -7.42
N SER A 200 12.27 -8.48 -6.18
CA SER A 200 11.17 -7.85 -5.44
C SER A 200 10.69 -6.56 -6.13
N LEU A 201 11.62 -5.73 -6.64
CA LEU A 201 11.29 -4.55 -7.46
C LEU A 201 10.54 -4.95 -8.75
N LEU A 202 11.02 -5.98 -9.46
CA LEU A 202 10.36 -6.46 -10.67
C LEU A 202 8.91 -6.87 -10.38
N THR A 203 8.70 -7.64 -9.31
CA THR A 203 7.36 -8.08 -8.91
C THR A 203 6.44 -6.93 -8.49
N LEU A 204 6.99 -5.86 -7.87
CA LEU A 204 6.23 -4.65 -7.57
C LEU A 204 5.73 -3.96 -8.85
N LEU A 205 6.61 -3.82 -9.85
CA LEU A 205 6.26 -3.21 -11.13
C LEU A 205 5.20 -4.02 -11.87
N THR A 206 5.35 -5.35 -11.94
CA THR A 206 4.34 -6.22 -12.57
C THR A 206 3.00 -6.10 -11.85
N TYR A 207 3.00 -6.11 -10.50
CA TYR A 207 1.80 -5.92 -9.70
C TYR A 207 1.11 -4.57 -9.98
N PHE A 208 1.86 -3.48 -10.16
CA PHE A 208 1.27 -2.18 -10.51
C PHE A 208 0.59 -2.18 -11.89
N PHE A 209 1.19 -2.81 -12.90
CA PHE A 209 0.55 -2.92 -14.21
C PHE A 209 -0.73 -3.76 -14.15
N MET A 210 -0.68 -4.90 -13.48
CA MET A 210 -1.84 -5.79 -13.36
C MET A 210 -2.97 -5.14 -12.55
N THR A 211 -2.66 -4.54 -11.40
CA THR A 211 -3.68 -3.86 -10.60
C THR A 211 -4.28 -2.65 -11.31
N ALA A 212 -3.47 -1.82 -11.98
CA ALA A 212 -3.99 -0.71 -12.77
C ALA A 212 -4.98 -1.20 -13.83
N SER A 213 -4.67 -2.29 -14.53
CA SER A 213 -5.58 -2.85 -15.53
C SER A 213 -6.91 -3.34 -14.93
N VAL A 214 -6.89 -4.01 -13.76
CA VAL A 214 -8.13 -4.46 -13.11
C VAL A 214 -8.95 -3.31 -12.54
N PHE A 215 -8.34 -2.35 -11.84
CA PHE A 215 -9.05 -1.19 -11.32
C PHE A 215 -9.71 -0.37 -12.43
N LEU A 216 -9.03 -0.20 -13.58
CA LEU A 216 -9.59 0.52 -14.73
C LEU A 216 -10.73 -0.25 -15.39
N THR A 217 -10.59 -1.57 -15.58
CA THR A 217 -11.68 -2.39 -16.15
C THR A 217 -12.93 -2.37 -15.27
N PHE A 218 -12.78 -2.52 -13.94
CA PHE A 218 -13.90 -2.46 -13.01
C PHE A 218 -14.53 -1.06 -12.94
N LYS A 219 -13.72 0.01 -13.02
CA LYS A 219 -14.22 1.38 -13.08
C LYS A 219 -15.08 1.62 -14.32
N LEU A 220 -14.60 1.22 -15.50
CA LEU A 220 -15.32 1.39 -16.76
C LEU A 220 -16.65 0.61 -16.78
N ASN A 221 -16.66 -0.60 -16.23
CA ASN A 221 -17.87 -1.42 -16.09
C ASN A 221 -18.79 -1.01 -14.94
N LYS A 222 -18.36 -0.08 -14.07
CA LYS A 222 -19.04 0.29 -12.82
C LYS A 222 -19.43 -0.92 -11.97
N ALA A 223 -18.66 -2.00 -12.04
CA ALA A 223 -18.92 -3.22 -11.31
C ALA A 223 -18.43 -3.04 -9.87
N LEU A 224 -19.27 -3.30 -8.86
CA LEU A 224 -18.88 -3.25 -7.43
C LEU A 224 -18.84 -4.64 -6.80
N ASN A 225 -19.72 -5.53 -7.28
CA ASN A 225 -19.89 -6.89 -6.79
C ASN A 225 -19.75 -7.89 -7.95
N ILE A 226 -19.52 -9.16 -7.62
CA ILE A 226 -19.46 -10.26 -8.61
C ILE A 226 -20.71 -10.27 -9.52
N ASN A 227 -21.91 -10.10 -8.96
CA ASN A 227 -23.15 -10.10 -9.75
C ASN A 227 -23.20 -8.96 -10.78
N THR A 228 -22.70 -7.77 -10.42
CA THR A 228 -22.63 -6.64 -11.36
C THR A 228 -21.56 -6.84 -12.44
N LEU A 229 -20.48 -7.56 -12.11
CA LEU A 229 -19.47 -7.95 -13.10
C LEU A 229 -20.05 -8.98 -14.07
N SER A 230 -20.84 -9.94 -13.57
CA SER A 230 -21.42 -11.02 -14.40
C SER A 230 -22.35 -10.49 -15.50
N THR A 231 -23.00 -9.34 -15.29
CA THR A 231 -23.92 -8.73 -16.26
C THR A 231 -23.24 -7.73 -17.20
N SER A 232 -21.92 -7.52 -17.08
CA SER A 232 -21.19 -6.54 -17.90
C SER A 232 -21.06 -6.94 -19.37
N TRP A 233 -21.18 -8.24 -19.70
CA TRP A 233 -21.03 -8.73 -21.07
C TRP A 233 -22.03 -8.11 -22.04
N ALA A 234 -23.24 -7.82 -21.55
CA ALA A 234 -24.31 -7.19 -22.33
C ALA A 234 -24.07 -5.69 -22.59
N LYS A 235 -23.24 -5.02 -21.78
CA LYS A 235 -22.99 -3.57 -21.89
C LYS A 235 -21.72 -3.25 -22.65
N THR A 236 -20.63 -3.97 -22.36
CA THR A 236 -19.27 -3.67 -22.81
C THR A 236 -18.53 -4.96 -23.17
N PRO A 237 -18.95 -5.66 -24.24
CA PRO A 237 -18.48 -7.02 -24.56
C PRO A 237 -16.96 -7.09 -24.73
N THR A 238 -16.35 -6.10 -25.41
CA THR A 238 -14.90 -6.03 -25.61
C THR A 238 -14.14 -6.00 -24.29
N LEU A 239 -14.57 -5.16 -23.33
CA LEU A 239 -13.92 -5.09 -22.02
C LEU A 239 -14.12 -6.40 -21.25
N THR A 240 -15.29 -7.03 -21.35
CA THR A 240 -15.53 -8.32 -20.67
C THR A 240 -14.71 -9.47 -21.23
N THR A 241 -14.35 -9.45 -22.52
CA THR A 241 -13.42 -10.44 -23.06
C THR A 241 -12.00 -10.28 -22.52
N LEU A 242 -11.62 -9.07 -22.14
CA LEU A 242 -10.31 -8.77 -21.55
C LEU A 242 -10.26 -9.07 -20.04
N THR A 243 -11.40 -9.18 -19.33
CA THR A 243 -11.37 -9.41 -17.88
C THR A 243 -10.76 -10.76 -17.45
N PRO A 244 -11.06 -11.92 -18.07
CA PRO A 244 -10.47 -13.20 -17.69
C PRO A 244 -8.94 -13.28 -17.82
N PRO A 245 -8.30 -12.89 -18.95
CA PRO A 245 -6.83 -12.98 -19.05
C PRO A 245 -6.13 -12.05 -18.06
N ILE A 246 -6.71 -10.88 -17.74
CA ILE A 246 -6.16 -9.99 -16.73
C ILE A 246 -6.23 -10.66 -15.34
N LEU A 247 -7.37 -11.25 -14.98
CA LEU A 247 -7.52 -11.92 -13.68
C LEU A 247 -6.65 -13.18 -13.55
N LEU A 248 -6.37 -13.88 -14.65
CA LEU A 248 -5.44 -15.02 -14.66
C LEU A 248 -3.96 -14.61 -14.59
N SER A 249 -3.65 -13.34 -14.90
CA SER A 249 -2.28 -12.83 -14.78
C SER A 249 -1.90 -12.38 -13.37
N LEU A 250 -2.90 -12.00 -12.56
CA LEU A 250 -2.75 -11.69 -11.13
C LEU A 250 -2.45 -12.97 -10.34
#